data_AF-D2A0B8-F1
#
_entry.id   AF-D2A0B8-F1
#
_cell.length_a   1.000
_cell.length_b   1.000
_cell.length_c   1.000
_cell.angle_alpha   90.00
_cell.angle_beta   90.00
_cell.angle_gamma   90.00
#
_symmetry.space_group_name_H-M   'P 1'
#
loop_
_entity.id
_entity.type
_entity.pdbx_description
1 polymer ?
#
loop_
_entity_poly.entity_id
_entity_poly.type
_entity_poly.pdbx_seq_one_letter_code
_entity_poly.pdbx_strand_id
1 'polypeptide(L)'
;MSIQYGRVVSLILLERFGPVVEKVGTYLFQYGTVPLLYIKKHTDLPISKVKEALCILIKYRLVTFTPNRNENVANYTLQHERVLLMLRYAKYINLIKKKFGTECELIMEELLQRSYWTASELILKVIERLKKDHNKNVTILALREKIFSLLAAQYLIRLPYSMEDKPVPSLVIKETEQFSPPTIDFKQIALVQSNKAPVDSLPDQGVYWTVNFDRFHQDMRDKLIVNAFIKKFDENAGEFVRLLLQQMYIRTQPWAEVSNPVPIVEIRDLVRKQATHQHLLAFFDQYVNVLEQDSSKLIRQSGEAGGGSFQIFLKETFTQFAWETVEQIVLEKFDTKAARIFRLVKSKQYIEPDQIQQLAMIPAKEAKRLSYQLLEENFLQVQDLKKSTSNGPNKSFTLFYTNLDQIVRMTLELCYKTLFNIMTRKNHERLVHKRIIDKKQRVDTIIMGMRAQGAADEQLSDIEEMITPPEREILQKIDVIMKKLNTVELEVDETIFLLQMYLIYQ
;
A
#
# COMPACT_ATOMS: atom_id res chain seq x y z
N MET A 1 2.40 -15.11 14.46
CA MET A 1 2.74 -14.06 13.47
C MET A 1 4.10 -14.38 12.85
N SER A 2 4.31 -14.10 11.57
CA SER A 2 5.60 -14.38 10.90
C SER A 2 6.72 -13.57 11.55
N ILE A 3 7.85 -14.24 11.81
CA ILE A 3 9.06 -13.61 12.37
C ILE A 3 9.64 -12.60 11.38
N GLN A 4 9.60 -12.90 10.07
CA GLN A 4 10.10 -11.99 9.04
C GLN A 4 9.27 -10.72 8.99
N TYR A 5 7.96 -10.86 9.13
CA TYR A 5 7.07 -9.71 9.17
C TYR A 5 7.38 -8.77 10.36
N GLY A 6 7.64 -9.33 11.55
CA GLY A 6 8.05 -8.55 12.72
C GLY A 6 9.37 -7.80 12.51
N ARG A 7 10.34 -8.42 11.83
CA ARG A 7 11.63 -7.76 11.51
C ARG A 7 11.47 -6.57 10.58
N VAL A 8 10.60 -6.68 9.57
CA VAL A 8 10.24 -5.57 8.68
C VAL A 8 9.63 -4.42 9.48
N VAL A 9 8.64 -4.72 10.32
CA VAL A 9 7.98 -3.72 11.19
C VAL A 9 8.99 -3.00 12.08
N SER A 10 9.94 -3.74 12.68
CA SER A 10 11.07 -3.19 13.45
C SER A 10 11.85 -2.14 12.65
N LEU A 11 12.29 -2.51 11.44
CA LEU A 11 13.11 -1.62 10.60
C LEU A 11 12.37 -0.34 10.19
N ILE A 12 11.08 -0.44 9.88
CA ILE A 12 10.26 0.72 9.52
C ILE A 12 10.15 1.68 10.71
N LEU A 13 9.87 1.15 11.91
CA LEU A 13 9.79 1.97 13.12
C LEU A 13 11.14 2.60 13.46
N LEU A 14 12.25 1.88 13.26
CA LEU A 14 13.60 2.39 13.48
C LEU A 14 13.92 3.56 12.54
N GLU A 15 13.64 3.42 11.24
CA GLU A 15 13.97 4.44 10.23
C GLU A 15 13.14 5.72 10.43
N ARG A 16 11.88 5.61 10.88
CA ARG A 16 10.96 6.73 10.98
C ARG A 16 10.95 7.41 12.36
N PHE A 17 11.05 6.64 13.43
CA PHE A 17 10.85 7.13 14.81
C PHE A 17 12.05 6.88 15.73
N GLY A 18 13.03 6.09 15.30
CA GLY A 18 14.24 5.80 16.06
C GLY A 18 14.10 4.64 17.05
N PRO A 19 15.18 4.35 17.80
CA PRO A 19 15.35 3.08 18.51
C PRO A 19 14.44 2.91 19.73
N VAL A 20 14.05 4.00 20.40
CA VAL A 20 13.18 3.92 21.59
C VAL A 20 11.77 3.47 21.19
N VAL A 21 11.24 4.05 20.12
CA VAL A 21 9.90 3.74 19.60
C VAL A 21 9.88 2.35 18.97
N GLU A 22 10.96 1.97 18.27
CA GLU A 22 11.13 0.62 17.72
C GLU A 22 11.08 -0.45 18.81
N LYS A 23 11.84 -0.34 19.90
CA LYS A 23 11.78 -1.31 21.01
C LYS A 23 10.37 -1.51 21.57
N VAL A 24 9.64 -0.41 21.79
CA VAL A 24 8.26 -0.46 22.31
C VAL A 24 7.33 -1.10 21.28
N GLY A 25 7.43 -0.73 20.01
CA GLY A 25 6.63 -1.30 18.93
C GLY A 25 6.89 -2.79 18.70
N THR A 26 8.16 -3.21 18.68
CA THR A 26 8.54 -4.62 18.52
C THR A 26 8.06 -5.48 19.69
N TYR A 27 8.09 -4.94 20.91
CA TYR A 27 7.48 -5.61 22.06
C TYR A 27 5.96 -5.77 21.90
N LEU A 28 5.24 -4.72 21.50
CA LEU A 28 3.80 -4.81 21.22
C LEU A 28 3.48 -5.77 20.06
N PHE A 29 4.36 -5.89 19.06
CA PHE A 29 4.18 -6.86 17.98
C PHE A 29 4.30 -8.31 18.47
N GLN A 30 5.24 -8.60 19.36
CA GLN A 30 5.49 -9.96 19.86
C GLN A 30 4.41 -10.43 20.85
N TYR A 31 3.98 -9.56 21.76
CA TYR A 31 3.09 -9.91 22.87
C TYR A 31 1.63 -9.46 22.66
N GLY A 32 1.35 -8.71 21.59
CA GLY A 32 0.00 -8.27 21.24
C GLY A 32 -0.51 -7.15 22.13
N THR A 33 -1.58 -7.41 22.88
CA THR A 33 -2.28 -6.40 23.68
C THR A 33 -1.72 -6.35 25.10
N VAL A 34 -1.07 -5.24 25.47
CA VAL A 34 -0.28 -5.16 26.71
C VAL A 34 -0.49 -3.83 27.46
N PRO A 35 -0.56 -3.80 28.81
CA PRO A 35 -0.64 -2.56 29.58
C PRO A 35 0.73 -1.88 29.78
N LEU A 36 0.71 -0.57 30.09
CA LEU A 36 1.91 0.27 30.23
C LEU A 36 3.01 -0.31 31.14
N LEU A 37 2.63 -0.85 32.30
CA LEU A 37 3.58 -1.35 33.30
C LEU A 37 4.38 -2.57 32.81
N TYR A 38 3.76 -3.42 32.00
CA TYR A 38 4.42 -4.58 31.41
C TYR A 38 5.39 -4.15 30.31
N ILE A 39 5.01 -3.16 29.49
CA ILE A 39 5.91 -2.57 28.49
C ILE A 39 7.16 -2.03 29.16
N LYS A 40 7.02 -1.29 30.26
CA LYS A 40 8.16 -0.80 31.04
C LYS A 40 9.05 -1.95 31.54
N LYS A 41 8.45 -2.98 32.13
CA LYS A 41 9.19 -4.10 32.73
C LYS A 41 10.05 -4.88 31.72
N HIS A 42 9.59 -5.00 30.47
CA HIS A 42 10.27 -5.79 29.45
C HIS A 42 11.15 -4.98 28.50
N THR A 43 11.00 -3.67 28.43
CA THR A 43 11.81 -2.81 27.54
C THR A 43 13.04 -2.21 28.24
N ASP A 44 13.14 -2.34 29.58
CA ASP A 44 14.16 -1.70 30.41
C ASP A 44 14.29 -0.18 30.20
N LEU A 45 13.21 0.46 29.71
CA LEU A 45 13.15 1.89 29.44
C LEU A 45 12.50 2.65 30.61
N PRO A 46 12.91 3.91 30.86
CA PRO A 46 12.22 4.79 31.79
C PRO A 46 10.75 4.98 31.40
N ILE A 47 9.85 5.06 32.38
CA ILE A 47 8.40 5.23 32.13
C ILE A 47 8.13 6.46 31.26
N SER A 48 8.85 7.57 31.48
CA SER A 48 8.69 8.78 30.68
C SER A 48 8.97 8.52 29.20
N LYS A 49 10.02 7.77 28.87
CA LYS A 49 10.36 7.40 27.49
C LYS A 49 9.35 6.44 26.87
N VAL A 50 8.81 5.51 27.66
CA VAL A 50 7.72 4.63 27.20
C VAL A 50 6.45 5.42 26.92
N LYS A 51 6.09 6.40 27.77
CA LYS A 51 4.95 7.30 27.55
C LYS A 51 5.14 8.17 26.31
N GLU A 52 6.33 8.75 26.12
CA GLU A 52 6.68 9.51 24.91
C GLU A 52 6.54 8.64 23.65
N ALA A 53 7.09 7.42 23.68
CA ALA A 53 7.02 6.49 22.56
C ALA A 53 5.57 6.08 22.23
N LEU A 54 4.77 5.74 23.24
CA LEU A 54 3.35 5.43 23.04
C LEU A 54 2.56 6.64 22.54
N CYS A 55 2.85 7.85 23.02
CA CYS A 55 2.24 9.08 22.53
C CYS A 55 2.51 9.27 21.02
N ILE A 56 3.75 9.07 20.59
CA ILE A 56 4.11 9.11 19.16
C ILE A 56 3.36 8.01 18.39
N LEU A 57 3.38 6.77 18.84
CA LEU A 57 2.71 5.66 18.14
C LEU A 57 1.19 5.84 18.04
N ILE A 58 0.55 6.40 19.07
CA ILE A 58 -0.88 6.74 19.07
C ILE A 58 -1.14 7.90 18.11
N LYS A 59 -0.28 8.94 18.13
CA LYS A 59 -0.37 10.09 17.21
C LYS A 59 -0.39 9.64 15.74
N TYR A 60 0.48 8.71 15.37
CA TYR A 60 0.55 8.12 14.03
C TYR A 60 -0.47 6.99 13.78
N ARG A 61 -1.41 6.76 14.71
CA ARG A 61 -2.44 5.71 14.66
C ARG A 61 -1.89 4.29 14.48
N LEU A 62 -0.66 4.05 14.91
CA LEU A 62 -0.01 2.74 14.87
C LEU A 62 -0.37 1.91 16.08
N VAL A 63 -0.73 2.54 17.19
CA VAL A 63 -1.21 1.86 18.40
C VAL A 63 -2.63 2.28 18.69
N THR A 64 -3.49 1.30 18.92
CA THR A 64 -4.83 1.48 19.48
C THR A 64 -4.80 1.17 20.96
N PHE A 65 -5.65 1.82 21.74
CA PHE A 65 -5.80 1.55 23.16
C PHE A 65 -7.24 1.15 23.46
N THR A 66 -7.41 0.23 24.39
CA THR A 66 -8.71 -0.24 24.89
C THR A 66 -8.68 -0.27 26.42
N PRO A 67 -9.81 -0.02 27.10
CA PRO A 67 -9.88 -0.17 28.55
C PRO A 67 -9.62 -1.64 28.92
N ASN A 68 -8.87 -1.85 29.99
CA ASN A 68 -8.68 -3.17 30.59
C ASN A 68 -9.91 -3.52 31.46
N ARG A 69 -9.90 -4.68 32.12
CA ARG A 69 -10.90 -5.06 33.14
C ARG A 69 -11.07 -3.98 34.21
N ASN A 70 -9.99 -3.27 34.52
CA ASN A 70 -10.05 -2.01 35.25
C ASN A 70 -10.09 -0.88 34.21
N GLU A 71 -11.20 -0.15 34.17
CA GLU A 71 -11.46 0.93 33.20
C GLU A 71 -10.43 2.08 33.26
N ASN A 72 -9.68 2.18 34.36
CA ASN A 72 -8.62 3.16 34.54
C ASN A 72 -7.28 2.76 33.91
N VAL A 73 -7.13 1.52 33.43
CA VAL A 73 -5.89 1.01 32.84
C VAL A 73 -6.09 0.75 31.36
N ALA A 74 -5.26 1.38 30.52
CA ALA A 74 -5.28 1.15 29.08
C ALA A 74 -4.41 -0.06 28.69
N ASN A 75 -4.94 -0.89 27.81
CA ASN A 75 -4.23 -1.91 27.07
C ASN A 75 -3.89 -1.39 25.67
N TYR A 76 -2.63 -1.49 25.27
CA TYR A 76 -2.13 -1.00 23.99
C TYR A 76 -1.93 -2.17 23.02
N THR A 77 -2.35 -1.98 21.77
CA THR A 77 -2.22 -2.98 20.69
C THR A 77 -1.61 -2.31 19.47
N LEU A 78 -0.57 -2.91 18.90
CA LEU A 78 0.05 -2.42 17.67
C LEU A 78 -0.75 -2.86 16.45
N GLN A 79 -1.17 -1.90 15.63
CA GLN A 79 -1.75 -2.08 14.31
C GLN A 79 -0.62 -2.25 13.28
N HIS A 80 -0.04 -3.45 13.22
CA HIS A 80 1.12 -3.76 12.38
C HIS A 80 0.87 -3.54 10.88
N GLU A 81 -0.36 -3.70 10.40
CA GLU A 81 -0.74 -3.42 9.01
C GLU A 81 -0.50 -1.95 8.65
N ARG A 82 -0.84 -1.02 9.56
CA ARG A 82 -0.64 0.42 9.35
C ARG A 82 0.84 0.79 9.29
N VAL A 83 1.70 0.05 9.97
CA VAL A 83 3.16 0.26 9.89
C VAL A 83 3.66 -0.08 8.48
N LEU A 84 3.17 -1.15 7.86
CA LEU A 84 3.53 -1.46 6.46
C LEU A 84 3.09 -0.38 5.47
N LEU A 85 1.97 0.29 5.72
CA LEU A 85 1.46 1.33 4.84
C LEU A 85 2.43 2.52 4.71
N MET A 86 3.36 2.69 5.66
CA MET A 86 4.41 3.72 5.56
C MET A 86 5.31 3.56 4.34
N LEU A 87 5.50 2.32 3.86
CA LEU A 87 6.26 2.04 2.64
C LEU A 87 5.54 2.54 1.39
N ARG A 88 4.21 2.62 1.46
CA ARG A 88 3.33 3.03 0.37
C ARG A 88 3.13 4.54 0.28
N TYR A 89 3.66 5.33 1.22
CA TYR A 89 3.46 6.78 1.26
C TYR A 89 3.88 7.47 -0.05
N ALA A 90 5.02 7.07 -0.62
CA ALA A 90 5.47 7.60 -1.91
C ALA A 90 4.47 7.29 -3.04
N LYS A 91 3.85 6.10 -3.04
CA LYS A 91 2.81 5.72 -4.02
C LYS A 91 1.54 6.55 -3.84
N TYR A 92 1.10 6.76 -2.59
CA TYR A 92 -0.09 7.57 -2.30
C TYR A 92 0.09 9.02 -2.74
N ILE A 93 1.25 9.62 -2.46
CA ILE A 93 1.59 10.99 -2.86
C ILE A 93 1.58 11.11 -4.39
N ASN A 94 2.22 10.17 -5.10
CA ASN A 94 2.24 10.16 -6.57
C ASN A 94 0.85 9.96 -7.17
N LEU A 95 0.01 9.12 -6.56
CA LEU A 95 -1.38 8.92 -7.01
C LEU A 95 -2.18 10.22 -6.93
N ILE A 96 -2.06 10.96 -5.82
CA ILE A 96 -2.76 12.23 -5.65
C ILE A 96 -2.22 13.31 -6.57
N LYS A 97 -0.89 13.37 -6.76
CA LYS A 97 -0.28 14.26 -7.76
C LYS A 97 -0.89 14.08 -9.14
N LYS A 98 -1.06 12.82 -9.58
CA LYS A 98 -1.64 12.49 -10.89
C LYS A 98 -3.13 12.83 -11.00
N LYS A 99 -3.91 12.65 -9.92
CA LYS A 99 -5.37 12.86 -9.94
C LYS A 99 -5.79 14.31 -9.69
N PHE A 100 -5.12 15.02 -8.78
CA PHE A 100 -5.54 16.34 -8.28
C PHE A 100 -4.51 17.45 -8.47
N GLY A 101 -3.29 17.12 -8.91
CA GLY A 101 -2.21 18.07 -9.16
C GLY A 101 -1.24 18.24 -7.98
N THR A 102 -0.27 19.15 -8.17
CA THR A 102 0.86 19.38 -7.25
C THR A 102 0.46 20.02 -5.92
N GLU A 103 -0.60 20.82 -5.87
CA GLU A 103 -1.08 21.43 -4.63
C GLU A 103 -1.60 20.36 -3.65
N CYS A 104 -2.36 19.39 -4.16
CA CYS A 104 -2.86 18.27 -3.36
C CYS A 104 -1.74 17.30 -2.96
N GLU A 105 -0.69 17.18 -3.77
CA GLU A 105 0.52 16.42 -3.42
C GLU A 105 1.12 16.96 -2.11
N LEU A 106 1.29 18.28 -2.00
CA LEU A 106 1.83 18.93 -0.80
C LEU A 106 0.91 18.78 0.41
N ILE A 107 -0.40 18.95 0.22
CA ILE A 107 -1.41 18.73 1.28
C ILE A 107 -1.27 17.30 1.84
N MET A 108 -1.19 16.31 0.95
CA MET A 108 -1.08 14.90 1.34
C MET A 108 0.27 14.56 1.97
N GLU A 109 1.35 15.16 1.48
CA GLU A 109 2.68 14.99 2.07
C GLU A 109 2.71 15.49 3.52
N GLU A 110 2.21 16.70 3.80
CA GLU A 110 2.15 17.23 5.17
C GLU A 110 1.27 16.37 6.08
N LEU A 111 0.13 15.89 5.58
CA LEU A 111 -0.75 14.99 6.34
C LEU A 111 -0.08 13.66 6.66
N LEU A 112 0.60 13.03 5.70
CA LEU A 112 1.30 11.75 5.91
C LEU A 112 2.52 11.90 6.84
N GLN A 113 3.20 13.06 6.84
CA GLN A 113 4.32 13.32 7.74
C GLN A 113 3.88 13.59 9.19
N ARG A 114 2.74 14.26 9.40
CA ARG A 114 2.26 14.68 10.74
C ARG A 114 1.16 13.79 11.32
N SER A 115 0.60 12.90 10.51
CA SER A 115 -0.55 12.01 10.74
C SER A 115 -1.94 12.65 10.71
N TYR A 116 -2.16 13.72 11.46
CA TYR A 116 -3.47 14.38 11.53
C TYR A 116 -3.34 15.88 11.69
N TRP A 117 -4.34 16.60 11.19
CA TRP A 117 -4.32 18.06 11.24
C TRP A 117 -5.69 18.69 11.09
N THR A 118 -5.85 19.92 11.59
CA THR A 118 -7.04 20.74 11.30
C THR A 118 -6.92 21.31 9.89
N ALA A 119 -8.05 21.60 9.25
CA ALA A 119 -8.03 22.07 7.86
C ALA A 119 -7.39 23.46 7.75
N SER A 120 -7.63 24.33 8.74
CA SER A 120 -7.06 25.67 8.81
C SER A 120 -5.55 25.66 9.01
N GLU A 121 -5.02 24.83 9.92
CA GLU A 121 -3.56 24.71 10.12
C GLU A 121 -2.86 24.13 8.89
N LEU A 122 -3.50 23.15 8.25
CA LEU A 122 -3.01 22.52 7.03
C LEU A 122 -2.81 23.54 5.91
N ILE A 123 -3.81 24.40 5.69
CA ILE A 123 -3.72 25.50 4.72
C ILE A 123 -2.55 26.44 5.07
N LEU A 124 -2.38 26.81 6.33
CA LEU A 124 -1.34 27.75 6.76
C LEU A 124 0.07 27.22 6.46
N LYS A 125 0.40 25.95 6.78
CA LYS A 125 1.75 25.46 6.44
C LYS A 125 1.95 25.16 4.98
N VAL A 126 0.92 24.72 4.25
CA VAL A 126 1.04 24.54 2.80
C VAL A 126 1.36 25.88 2.14
N ILE A 127 0.74 26.97 2.58
CA ILE A 127 1.09 28.33 2.15
C ILE A 127 2.52 28.70 2.54
N GLU A 128 2.95 28.41 3.76
CA GLU A 128 4.33 28.67 4.20
C GLU A 128 5.36 27.93 3.32
N ARG A 129 5.07 26.68 2.95
CA ARG A 129 5.94 25.85 2.10
C ARG A 129 5.94 26.33 0.65
N LEU A 130 4.78 26.69 0.11
CA LEU A 130 4.65 27.26 -1.24
C LEU A 130 5.37 28.61 -1.38
N LYS A 131 5.37 29.45 -0.34
CA LYS A 131 6.16 30.70 -0.31
C LYS A 131 7.66 30.45 -0.40
N LYS A 132 8.16 29.34 0.18
CA LYS A 132 9.58 28.97 0.13
C LYS A 132 10.00 28.46 -1.26
N ASP A 133 9.09 27.81 -1.98
CA ASP A 133 9.36 27.24 -3.30
C ASP A 133 9.22 28.23 -4.48
N HIS A 134 9.00 29.53 -4.21
CA HIS A 134 8.77 30.59 -5.21
C HIS A 134 7.66 30.30 -6.24
N ASN A 135 6.85 29.26 -6.02
CA ASN A 135 5.74 28.90 -6.87
C ASN A 135 4.54 29.82 -6.59
N LYS A 136 3.80 30.08 -7.67
CA LYS A 136 2.60 30.94 -7.78
C LYS A 136 1.86 31.18 -6.45
N ASN A 137 1.47 32.43 -6.19
CA ASN A 137 0.58 32.81 -5.07
C ASN A 137 -0.73 32.01 -5.11
N VAL A 138 -0.76 30.81 -4.50
CA VAL A 138 -1.98 30.02 -4.36
C VAL A 138 -2.86 30.68 -3.32
N THR A 139 -4.08 31.04 -3.71
CA THR A 139 -5.06 31.67 -2.82
C THR A 139 -5.58 30.65 -1.80
N ILE A 140 -5.82 31.10 -0.56
CA ILE A 140 -6.45 30.30 0.52
C ILE A 140 -7.74 29.61 0.04
N LEU A 141 -8.50 30.29 -0.83
CA LEU A 141 -9.73 29.76 -1.45
C LEU A 141 -9.47 28.51 -2.31
N ALA A 142 -8.42 28.52 -3.14
CA ALA A 142 -8.09 27.39 -3.99
C ALA A 142 -7.72 26.17 -3.15
N LEU A 143 -6.89 26.34 -2.09
CA LEU A 143 -6.53 25.25 -1.19
C LEU A 143 -7.75 24.68 -0.45
N ARG A 144 -8.70 25.53 -0.06
CA ARG A 144 -9.97 25.10 0.54
C ARG A 144 -10.77 24.22 -0.44
N GLU A 145 -10.95 24.67 -1.68
CA GLU A 145 -11.67 23.90 -2.70
C GLU A 145 -11.00 22.55 -2.99
N LYS A 146 -9.66 22.52 -2.98
CA LYS A 146 -8.88 21.27 -3.13
C LYS A 146 -9.08 20.32 -1.96
N ILE A 147 -9.05 20.80 -0.72
CA ILE A 147 -9.36 19.98 0.47
C ILE A 147 -10.79 19.43 0.38
N PHE A 148 -11.75 20.26 -0.04
CA PHE A 148 -13.13 19.82 -0.22
C PHE A 148 -13.27 18.78 -1.33
N SER A 149 -12.51 18.92 -2.41
CA SER A 149 -12.44 17.93 -3.48
C SER A 149 -11.88 16.59 -2.98
N LEU A 150 -10.84 16.62 -2.13
CA LEU A 150 -10.27 15.43 -1.49
C LEU A 150 -11.23 14.77 -0.51
N LEU A 151 -12.03 15.56 0.21
CA LEU A 151 -13.09 15.08 1.11
C LEU A 151 -14.25 14.43 0.34
N ALA A 152 -14.72 15.10 -0.73
CA ALA A 152 -15.77 14.58 -1.59
C ALA A 152 -15.36 13.26 -2.26
N ALA A 153 -14.08 13.11 -2.61
CA ALA A 153 -13.51 11.88 -3.15
C ALA A 153 -13.09 10.85 -2.07
N GLN A 154 -13.38 11.12 -0.79
CA GLN A 154 -13.17 10.24 0.37
C GLN A 154 -11.70 9.85 0.66
N TYR A 155 -10.72 10.64 0.21
CA TYR A 155 -9.30 10.43 0.55
C TYR A 155 -8.94 10.93 1.94
N LEU A 156 -9.75 11.85 2.48
CA LEU A 156 -9.61 12.37 3.83
C LEU A 156 -10.76 11.85 4.69
N ILE A 157 -10.45 11.43 5.91
CA ILE A 157 -11.41 10.95 6.89
C ILE A 157 -11.18 11.64 8.22
N ARG A 158 -12.28 12.03 8.88
CA ARG A 158 -12.24 12.64 10.20
C ARG A 158 -11.67 11.66 11.24
N LEU A 159 -10.86 12.17 12.14
CA LEU A 159 -10.29 11.40 13.25
C LEU A 159 -11.42 11.01 14.24
N PRO A 160 -11.39 9.78 14.78
CA PRO A 160 -12.22 9.42 15.93
C PRO A 160 -12.05 10.39 17.09
N TYR A 161 -13.16 10.77 17.73
CA TYR A 161 -13.15 11.64 18.90
C TYR A 161 -13.82 10.96 20.09
N SER A 162 -13.47 11.40 21.31
CA SER A 162 -14.16 10.94 22.52
C SER A 162 -15.39 11.79 22.76
N MET A 163 -16.50 11.14 23.09
CA MET A 163 -17.71 11.79 23.60
C MET A 163 -17.72 11.85 25.14
N GLU A 164 -16.84 11.09 25.80
CA GLU A 164 -16.81 10.90 27.25
C GLU A 164 -15.46 11.30 27.84
N ASP A 165 -15.48 11.94 29.02
CA ASP A 165 -14.28 12.32 29.77
C ASP A 165 -13.88 11.20 30.74
N LYS A 166 -13.51 10.04 30.17
CA LYS A 166 -12.99 8.89 30.90
C LYS A 166 -11.46 8.84 30.79
N PRO A 167 -10.75 8.31 31.81
CA PRO A 167 -9.29 8.16 31.76
C PRO A 167 -8.81 7.29 30.59
N VAL A 168 -9.64 6.35 30.13
CA VAL A 168 -9.46 5.64 28.87
C VAL A 168 -10.69 5.89 27.98
N PRO A 169 -10.64 6.89 27.08
CA PRO A 169 -11.79 7.25 26.27
C PRO A 169 -12.06 6.23 25.16
N SER A 170 -13.33 5.87 24.94
CA SER A 170 -13.75 5.15 23.73
C SER A 170 -13.90 6.14 22.58
N LEU A 171 -13.10 5.99 21.54
CA LEU A 171 -13.17 6.87 20.37
C LEU A 171 -14.24 6.38 19.40
N VAL A 172 -15.20 7.24 19.09
CA VAL A 172 -16.31 6.93 18.17
C VAL A 172 -16.28 7.89 16.99
N ILE A 173 -16.69 7.42 15.82
CA ILE A 173 -16.97 8.24 14.64
C ILE A 173 -18.44 8.07 14.27
N LYS A 174 -19.18 9.18 14.17
CA LYS A 174 -20.51 9.18 13.54
C LYS A 174 -20.34 9.13 12.02
N GLU A 175 -21.00 8.20 11.34
CA GLU A 175 -20.89 8.02 9.88
C GLU A 175 -21.25 9.29 9.09
N THR A 176 -22.20 10.08 9.58
CA THR A 176 -22.63 11.35 8.96
C THR A 176 -21.56 12.44 8.96
N GLU A 177 -20.60 12.37 9.87
CA GLU A 177 -19.55 13.38 10.07
C GLU A 177 -18.19 12.95 9.48
N GLN A 178 -18.12 11.77 8.86
CA GLN A 178 -16.86 11.20 8.34
C GLN A 178 -16.24 12.02 7.21
N PHE A 179 -17.09 12.58 6.35
CA PHE A 179 -16.70 13.26 5.11
C PHE A 179 -17.32 14.66 4.98
N SER A 180 -17.99 15.16 6.02
CA SER A 180 -18.63 16.49 6.00
C SER A 180 -17.58 17.60 5.98
N PRO A 181 -17.66 18.60 5.09
CA PRO A 181 -16.66 19.64 4.99
C PRO A 181 -16.62 20.51 6.27
N PRO A 182 -15.42 20.83 6.80
CA PRO A 182 -15.31 21.70 7.96
C PRO A 182 -15.66 23.15 7.60
N THR A 183 -16.15 23.90 8.58
CA THR A 183 -16.35 25.34 8.47
C THR A 183 -14.99 26.05 8.56
N ILE A 184 -14.56 26.65 7.45
CA ILE A 184 -13.28 27.36 7.33
C ILE A 184 -13.59 28.85 7.14
N ASP A 185 -13.27 29.69 8.12
CA ASP A 185 -13.44 31.15 8.03
C ASP A 185 -12.13 31.82 7.56
N PHE A 186 -12.22 32.53 6.43
CA PHE A 186 -11.12 33.23 5.79
C PHE A 186 -10.55 34.37 6.63
N LYS A 187 -11.41 35.05 7.41
CA LYS A 187 -10.99 36.23 8.19
C LYS A 187 -10.05 35.83 9.31
N GLN A 188 -10.33 34.72 9.97
CA GLN A 188 -9.52 34.21 11.08
C GLN A 188 -8.20 33.61 10.59
N ILE A 189 -8.20 32.91 9.45
CA ILE A 189 -6.96 32.38 8.84
C ILE A 189 -6.01 33.51 8.43
N ALA A 190 -6.54 34.61 7.87
CA ALA A 190 -5.73 35.79 7.53
C ALA A 190 -5.18 36.52 8.78
N LEU A 191 -5.95 36.54 9.88
CA LEU A 191 -5.51 37.09 11.18
C LEU A 191 -4.40 36.25 11.81
N VAL A 192 -4.49 34.92 11.75
CA VAL A 192 -3.43 34.01 12.21
C VAL A 192 -2.20 34.12 11.32
N GLN A 193 -2.36 34.25 9.99
CA GLN A 193 -1.24 34.47 9.06
C GLN A 193 -0.48 35.77 9.33
N SER A 194 -1.15 36.79 9.89
CA SER A 194 -0.52 38.06 10.28
C SER A 194 0.00 38.07 11.72
N ASN A 195 0.07 36.90 12.39
CA ASN A 195 0.46 36.73 13.80
C ASN A 195 -0.37 37.56 14.80
N LYS A 196 -1.59 37.96 14.43
CA LYS A 196 -2.47 38.78 15.28
C LYS A 196 -3.38 37.96 16.20
N ALA A 197 -3.47 36.64 15.99
CA ALA A 197 -4.26 35.73 16.79
C ALA A 197 -3.54 34.38 16.98
N PRO A 198 -3.72 33.70 18.13
CA PRO A 198 -3.20 32.35 18.34
C PRO A 198 -3.94 31.33 17.46
N VAL A 199 -3.26 30.22 17.14
CA VAL A 199 -3.83 29.11 16.35
C VAL A 199 -5.11 28.52 17.01
N ASP A 200 -5.22 28.66 18.34
CA ASP A 200 -6.38 28.23 19.13
C ASP A 200 -7.66 29.05 18.89
N SER A 201 -7.61 30.19 18.17
CA SER A 201 -8.83 30.94 17.84
C SER A 201 -9.53 30.46 16.57
N LEU A 202 -9.07 29.36 15.96
CA LEU A 202 -9.60 28.83 14.71
C LEU A 202 -10.89 28.01 14.96
N PRO A 203 -11.87 28.08 14.04
CA PRO A 203 -13.21 27.53 14.27
C PRO A 203 -13.24 26.00 14.15
N ASP A 204 -12.20 25.38 13.60
CA ASP A 204 -12.05 23.94 13.40
C ASP A 204 -11.19 23.25 14.48
N GLN A 205 -10.96 23.92 15.62
CA GLN A 205 -10.25 23.33 16.75
C GLN A 205 -11.01 22.09 17.27
N GLY A 206 -10.33 20.93 17.29
CA GLY A 206 -10.94 19.64 17.64
C GLY A 206 -11.48 18.83 16.46
N VAL A 207 -11.50 19.38 15.24
CA VAL A 207 -11.82 18.64 14.01
C VAL A 207 -10.54 18.28 13.27
N TYR A 208 -10.02 17.09 13.54
CA TYR A 208 -8.81 16.59 12.90
C TYR A 208 -9.13 15.71 11.70
N TRP A 209 -8.39 15.91 10.62
CA TRP A 209 -8.46 15.14 9.39
C TRP A 209 -7.25 14.24 9.24
N THR A 210 -7.48 13.04 8.75
CA THR A 210 -6.45 12.03 8.48
C THR A 210 -6.61 11.43 7.10
N VAL A 211 -5.58 10.74 6.64
CA VAL A 211 -5.61 10.04 5.36
C VAL A 211 -6.43 8.76 5.46
N ASN A 212 -7.37 8.58 4.53
CA ASN A 212 -8.12 7.34 4.36
C ASN A 212 -7.35 6.35 3.48
N PHE A 213 -6.55 5.49 4.08
CA PHE A 213 -5.79 4.46 3.34
C PHE A 213 -6.67 3.46 2.59
N ASP A 214 -7.92 3.27 3.03
CA ASP A 214 -8.83 2.33 2.39
C ASP A 214 -9.19 2.75 0.97
N ARG A 215 -9.47 4.04 0.78
CA ARG A 215 -9.73 4.63 -0.54
C ARG A 215 -8.54 4.48 -1.49
N PHE A 216 -7.32 4.62 -0.97
CA PHE A 216 -6.11 4.37 -1.76
C PHE A 216 -5.98 2.91 -2.18
N HIS A 217 -6.30 1.96 -1.29
CA HIS A 217 -6.27 0.55 -1.64
C HIS A 217 -7.32 0.19 -2.69
N GLN A 218 -8.51 0.78 -2.63
CA GLN A 218 -9.53 0.60 -3.68
C GLN A 218 -9.01 1.07 -5.05
N ASP A 219 -8.39 2.26 -5.11
CA ASP A 219 -7.78 2.75 -6.36
C ASP A 219 -6.64 1.86 -6.86
N MET A 220 -5.81 1.35 -5.93
CA MET A 220 -4.71 0.46 -6.28
C MET A 220 -5.22 -0.90 -6.78
N ARG A 221 -6.26 -1.45 -6.17
CA ARG A 221 -6.99 -2.63 -6.66
C ARG A 221 -7.49 -2.40 -8.08
N ASP A 222 -8.20 -1.30 -8.28
CA ASP A 222 -8.81 -1.00 -9.57
C ASP A 222 -7.74 -0.84 -10.65
N LYS A 223 -6.61 -0.21 -10.31
CA LYS A 223 -5.45 -0.10 -11.21
C LYS A 223 -4.88 -1.48 -11.56
N LEU A 224 -4.82 -2.43 -10.63
CA LEU A 224 -4.37 -3.79 -10.93
C LEU A 224 -5.32 -4.49 -11.91
N ILE A 225 -6.64 -4.36 -11.69
CA ILE A 225 -7.66 -4.93 -12.56
C ILE A 225 -7.53 -4.32 -13.96
N VAL A 226 -7.53 -2.99 -14.08
CA VAL A 226 -7.40 -2.28 -15.35
C VAL A 226 -6.11 -2.68 -16.08
N ASN A 227 -4.97 -2.73 -15.38
CA ASN A 227 -3.70 -3.14 -15.97
C ASN A 227 -3.73 -4.59 -16.50
N ALA A 228 -4.45 -5.50 -15.84
CA ALA A 228 -4.60 -6.87 -16.30
C ALA A 228 -5.40 -6.93 -17.61
N PHE A 229 -6.50 -6.17 -17.71
CA PHE A 229 -7.28 -6.07 -18.96
C PHE A 229 -6.51 -5.39 -20.09
N ILE A 230 -5.71 -4.36 -19.80
CA ILE A 230 -4.84 -3.71 -20.79
C ILE A 230 -3.83 -4.70 -21.38
N LYS A 231 -3.19 -5.51 -20.54
CA LYS A 231 -2.21 -6.51 -20.99
C LYS A 231 -2.85 -7.66 -21.77
N LYS A 232 -4.10 -8.00 -21.44
CA LYS A 232 -4.79 -9.13 -22.03
C LYS A 232 -5.47 -8.80 -23.36
N PHE A 233 -6.08 -7.62 -23.45
CA PHE A 233 -6.81 -7.16 -24.62
C PHE A 233 -6.11 -5.95 -25.23
N ASP A 234 -6.46 -4.74 -24.79
CA ASP A 234 -5.93 -3.48 -25.28
C ASP A 234 -6.22 -2.30 -24.32
N GLU A 235 -5.74 -1.11 -24.67
CA GLU A 235 -5.95 0.11 -23.88
C GLU A 235 -7.44 0.52 -23.80
N ASN A 236 -8.23 0.28 -24.86
CA ASN A 236 -9.66 0.63 -24.87
C ASN A 236 -10.48 -0.28 -23.95
N ALA A 237 -10.17 -1.57 -23.89
CA ALA A 237 -10.77 -2.48 -22.92
C ALA A 237 -10.43 -2.08 -21.48
N GLY A 238 -9.19 -1.62 -21.24
CA GLY A 238 -8.80 -1.06 -19.95
C GLY A 238 -9.65 0.14 -19.54
N GLU A 239 -9.92 1.05 -20.48
CA GLU A 239 -10.79 2.21 -20.27
C GLU A 239 -12.24 1.81 -19.99
N PHE A 240 -12.78 0.84 -20.73
CA PHE A 240 -14.11 0.28 -20.47
C PHE A 240 -14.23 -0.25 -19.04
N VAL A 241 -13.26 -1.06 -18.60
CA VAL A 241 -13.24 -1.62 -17.24
C VAL A 241 -13.09 -0.52 -16.19
N ARG A 242 -12.30 0.52 -16.47
CA ARG A 242 -12.17 1.69 -15.58
C ARG A 242 -13.51 2.40 -15.38
N LEU A 243 -14.28 2.60 -16.44
CA LEU A 243 -15.63 3.20 -16.36
C LEU A 243 -16.61 2.30 -15.61
N LEU A 244 -16.53 0.98 -15.82
CA LEU A 244 -17.34 0.01 -15.11
C LEU A 244 -17.06 0.04 -13.60
N LEU A 245 -15.78 0.10 -13.20
CA LEU A 245 -15.35 0.25 -11.80
C LEU A 245 -15.80 1.60 -11.20
N GLN A 246 -15.83 2.68 -11.99
CA GLN A 246 -16.37 3.96 -11.51
C GLN A 246 -17.86 3.88 -11.16
N GLN A 247 -18.66 3.17 -11.96
CA GLN A 247 -20.07 2.96 -11.67
C GLN A 247 -20.30 2.00 -10.49
N MET A 248 -19.38 1.07 -10.27
CA MET A 248 -19.41 0.18 -9.11
C MET A 248 -19.39 0.95 -7.78
N TYR A 249 -18.65 2.07 -7.68
CA TYR A 249 -18.55 2.86 -6.43
C TYR A 249 -19.87 3.45 -5.96
N ILE A 250 -20.80 3.73 -6.88
CA ILE A 250 -22.10 4.31 -6.54
C ILE A 250 -23.03 3.25 -5.94
N ARG A 251 -22.87 2.00 -6.37
CA ARG A 251 -23.84 0.92 -6.12
C ARG A 251 -23.36 -0.09 -5.10
N THR A 252 -22.05 -0.30 -4.98
CA THR A 252 -21.47 -1.44 -4.26
C THR A 252 -20.71 -0.96 -3.05
N GLN A 253 -20.81 -1.72 -1.95
CA GLN A 253 -19.93 -1.53 -0.80
C GLN A 253 -18.46 -1.74 -1.20
N PRO A 254 -17.51 -0.98 -0.64
CA PRO A 254 -16.13 -0.97 -1.13
C PRO A 254 -15.43 -2.34 -1.21
N TRP A 255 -15.70 -3.24 -0.26
CA TRP A 255 -15.04 -4.55 -0.14
C TRP A 255 -15.98 -5.74 -0.37
N ALA A 256 -17.10 -5.54 -1.06
CA ALA A 256 -17.98 -6.65 -1.42
C ALA A 256 -17.26 -7.66 -2.33
N GLU A 257 -17.56 -8.96 -2.19
CA GLU A 257 -16.96 -10.02 -3.01
C GLU A 257 -17.40 -9.96 -4.49
N VAL A 258 -18.64 -9.53 -4.72
CA VAL A 258 -19.27 -9.39 -6.03
C VAL A 258 -19.85 -7.99 -6.14
N SER A 259 -19.66 -7.36 -7.30
CA SER A 259 -20.25 -6.06 -7.56
C SER A 259 -21.75 -6.16 -7.78
N ASN A 260 -22.48 -5.10 -7.44
CA ASN A 260 -23.86 -4.98 -7.88
C ASN A 260 -23.92 -4.84 -9.42
N PRO A 261 -24.99 -5.33 -10.08
CA PRO A 261 -25.10 -5.27 -11.52
C PRO A 261 -25.10 -3.81 -12.03
N VAL A 262 -24.23 -3.52 -12.99
CA VAL A 262 -24.12 -2.23 -13.69
C VAL A 262 -24.74 -2.37 -15.09
N PRO A 263 -25.79 -1.60 -15.43
CA PRO A 263 -26.41 -1.67 -16.75
C PRO A 263 -25.48 -1.11 -17.83
N ILE A 264 -25.42 -1.78 -18.98
CA ILE A 264 -24.52 -1.44 -20.08
C ILE A 264 -24.79 -0.05 -20.69
N VAL A 265 -26.05 0.39 -20.66
CA VAL A 265 -26.50 1.67 -21.23
C VAL A 265 -25.80 2.83 -20.52
N GLU A 266 -25.66 2.76 -19.20
CA GLU A 266 -24.98 3.80 -18.42
C GLU A 266 -23.49 3.90 -18.80
N ILE A 267 -22.84 2.75 -19.03
CA ILE A 267 -21.45 2.71 -19.47
C ILE A 267 -21.33 3.35 -20.87
N ARG A 268 -22.21 2.99 -21.80
CA ARG A 268 -22.23 3.56 -23.15
C ARG A 268 -22.43 5.07 -23.14
N ASP A 269 -23.30 5.57 -22.27
CA ASP A 269 -23.53 7.01 -22.10
C ASP A 269 -22.31 7.73 -21.51
N LEU A 270 -21.58 7.11 -20.58
CA LEU A 270 -20.35 7.66 -20.02
C LEU A 270 -19.23 7.73 -21.04
N VAL A 271 -19.05 6.68 -21.85
CA VAL A 271 -18.07 6.70 -22.95
C VAL A 271 -18.42 7.82 -23.93
N ARG A 272 -19.72 8.03 -24.23
CA ARG A 272 -20.18 9.12 -25.11
C ARG A 272 -19.83 10.50 -24.55
N LYS A 273 -19.94 10.68 -23.23
CA LYS A 273 -19.61 11.94 -22.55
C LYS A 273 -18.11 12.24 -22.54
N GLN A 274 -17.24 11.23 -22.51
CA GLN A 274 -15.80 11.45 -22.43
C GLN A 274 -15.14 11.81 -23.76
N ALA A 275 -15.75 11.50 -24.91
CA ALA A 275 -15.32 11.87 -26.28
C ALA A 275 -13.87 11.51 -26.70
N THR A 276 -13.02 11.04 -25.78
CA THR A 276 -11.60 10.72 -25.97
C THR A 276 -11.36 9.40 -26.71
N HIS A 277 -12.29 8.45 -26.63
CA HIS A 277 -12.15 7.11 -27.24
C HIS A 277 -13.26 6.82 -28.26
N GLN A 278 -13.22 7.49 -29.41
CA GLN A 278 -14.18 7.27 -30.50
C GLN A 278 -14.17 5.81 -31.01
N HIS A 279 -13.01 5.14 -30.97
CA HIS A 279 -12.88 3.72 -31.32
C HIS A 279 -13.63 2.79 -30.37
N LEU A 280 -13.65 3.10 -29.07
CA LEU A 280 -14.40 2.32 -28.08
C LEU A 280 -15.90 2.42 -28.33
N LEU A 281 -16.41 3.58 -28.75
CA LEU A 281 -17.83 3.75 -29.09
C LEU A 281 -18.22 2.99 -30.35
N ALA A 282 -17.35 2.96 -31.36
CA ALA A 282 -17.63 2.29 -32.63
C ALA A 282 -17.71 0.77 -32.48
N PHE A 283 -16.85 0.19 -31.63
CA PHE A 283 -16.75 -1.26 -31.43
C PHE A 283 -17.23 -1.72 -30.05
N PHE A 284 -18.06 -0.91 -29.38
CA PHE A 284 -18.48 -1.14 -28.01
C PHE A 284 -19.13 -2.52 -27.81
N ASP A 285 -20.06 -2.89 -28.68
CA ASP A 285 -20.76 -4.18 -28.61
C ASP A 285 -19.79 -5.36 -28.86
N GLN A 286 -18.73 -5.15 -29.64
CA GLN A 286 -17.70 -6.16 -29.87
C GLN A 286 -16.83 -6.36 -28.63
N TYR A 287 -16.41 -5.29 -27.95
CA TYR A 287 -15.67 -5.39 -26.68
C TYR A 287 -16.49 -6.10 -25.62
N VAL A 288 -17.79 -5.81 -25.53
CA VAL A 288 -18.69 -6.47 -24.58
C VAL A 288 -18.77 -7.97 -24.86
N ASN A 289 -18.96 -8.37 -26.12
CA ASN A 289 -18.99 -9.79 -26.51
C ASN A 289 -17.66 -10.50 -26.20
N VAL A 290 -16.52 -9.84 -26.44
CA VAL A 290 -15.19 -10.40 -26.13
C VAL A 290 -15.01 -10.58 -24.61
N LEU A 291 -15.46 -9.61 -23.82
CA LEU A 291 -15.40 -9.71 -22.36
C LEU A 291 -16.32 -10.80 -21.80
N GLU A 292 -17.48 -11.02 -22.41
CA GLU A 292 -18.41 -12.09 -22.03
C GLU A 292 -17.87 -13.48 -22.39
N GLN A 293 -17.25 -13.63 -23.56
CA GLN A 293 -16.67 -14.89 -24.03
C GLN A 293 -15.35 -15.25 -23.33
N ASP A 294 -14.85 -14.38 -22.46
CA ASP A 294 -13.57 -14.57 -21.82
C ASP A 294 -13.57 -15.76 -20.85
N SER A 295 -12.62 -16.68 -21.07
CA SER A 295 -12.39 -17.87 -20.24
C SER A 295 -12.20 -17.59 -18.75
N SER A 296 -11.71 -16.39 -18.39
CA SER A 296 -11.50 -16.02 -16.98
C SER A 296 -12.77 -15.60 -16.24
N LYS A 297 -13.89 -15.36 -16.92
CA LYS A 297 -15.21 -15.07 -16.31
C LYS A 297 -15.19 -14.01 -15.20
N LEU A 298 -14.25 -13.04 -15.29
CA LEU A 298 -14.03 -11.97 -14.32
C LEU A 298 -15.22 -11.00 -14.29
N ILE A 299 -15.75 -10.73 -15.48
CA ILE A 299 -16.95 -9.93 -15.71
C ILE A 299 -18.00 -10.90 -16.24
N ARG A 300 -19.17 -10.96 -15.59
CA ARG A 300 -20.29 -11.79 -16.05
C ARG A 300 -21.51 -10.94 -16.28
N GLN A 301 -22.29 -11.31 -17.29
CA GLN A 301 -23.61 -10.75 -17.49
C GLN A 301 -24.57 -11.35 -16.46
N SER A 302 -25.21 -10.50 -15.67
CA SER A 302 -26.29 -10.84 -14.76
C SER A 302 -27.52 -10.09 -15.21
N GLY A 303 -28.47 -10.78 -15.83
CA GLY A 303 -29.75 -10.23 -16.27
C GLY A 303 -29.77 -9.73 -17.72
N GLU A 304 -30.87 -10.01 -18.43
CA GLU A 304 -31.09 -9.63 -19.83
C GLU A 304 -31.82 -8.28 -20.00
N ALA A 305 -32.40 -7.75 -18.92
CA ALA A 305 -33.16 -6.51 -18.96
C ALA A 305 -32.25 -5.30 -19.27
N GLY A 306 -32.58 -4.52 -20.29
CA GLY A 306 -31.88 -3.27 -20.64
C GLY A 306 -30.57 -3.45 -21.43
N GLY A 307 -30.41 -4.55 -22.16
CA GLY A 307 -29.19 -4.83 -22.94
C GLY A 307 -28.08 -5.53 -22.16
N GLY A 308 -28.38 -6.00 -20.95
CA GLY A 308 -27.44 -6.70 -20.08
C GLY A 308 -26.90 -5.81 -18.95
N SER A 309 -26.87 -6.35 -17.74
CA SER A 309 -26.09 -5.76 -16.65
C SER A 309 -24.87 -6.61 -16.32
N PHE A 310 -23.76 -5.97 -16.02
CA PHE A 310 -22.48 -6.62 -15.75
C PHE A 310 -22.13 -6.60 -14.27
N GLN A 311 -21.57 -7.71 -13.80
CA GLN A 311 -21.03 -7.85 -12.45
C GLN A 311 -19.56 -8.26 -12.53
N ILE A 312 -18.73 -7.68 -11.67
CA ILE A 312 -17.34 -8.10 -11.46
C ILE A 312 -17.28 -9.02 -10.25
N PHE A 313 -16.64 -10.18 -10.42
CA PHE A 313 -16.35 -11.12 -9.35
C PHE A 313 -14.94 -10.86 -8.80
N LEU A 314 -14.84 -10.02 -7.77
CA LEU A 314 -13.55 -9.58 -7.21
C LEU A 314 -12.79 -10.75 -6.56
N LYS A 315 -13.49 -11.64 -5.85
CA LYS A 315 -12.89 -12.83 -5.23
C LYS A 315 -12.21 -13.76 -6.23
N GLU A 316 -12.92 -14.06 -7.33
CA GLU A 316 -12.37 -14.90 -8.39
C GLU A 316 -11.23 -14.21 -9.12
N THR A 317 -11.36 -12.90 -9.37
CA THR A 317 -10.31 -12.09 -9.99
C THR A 317 -9.00 -12.16 -9.22
N PHE A 318 -9.04 -11.93 -7.90
CA PHE A 318 -7.85 -11.98 -7.08
C PHE A 318 -7.32 -13.40 -6.88
N THR A 319 -8.19 -14.42 -6.91
CA THR A 319 -7.78 -15.83 -6.92
C THR A 319 -6.98 -16.16 -8.19
N GLN A 320 -7.43 -15.68 -9.35
CA GLN A 320 -6.70 -15.86 -10.60
C GLN A 320 -5.38 -15.08 -10.60
N PHE A 321 -5.37 -13.82 -10.17
CA PHE A 321 -4.15 -13.03 -10.07
C PHE A 321 -3.13 -13.65 -9.12
N ALA A 322 -3.57 -14.23 -8.00
CA ALA A 322 -2.69 -14.95 -7.09
C ALA A 322 -2.06 -16.18 -7.77
N TRP A 323 -2.85 -16.97 -8.52
CA TRP A 323 -2.30 -18.09 -9.29
C TRP A 323 -1.28 -17.67 -10.33
N GLU A 324 -1.57 -16.62 -11.12
CA GLU A 324 -0.66 -16.11 -12.14
C GLU A 324 0.63 -15.56 -11.52
N THR A 325 0.53 -14.85 -10.40
CA THR A 325 1.69 -14.32 -9.66
C THR A 325 2.57 -15.45 -9.14
N VAL A 326 1.99 -16.47 -8.52
CA VAL A 326 2.72 -17.64 -8.02
C VAL A 326 3.37 -18.41 -9.18
N GLU A 327 2.67 -18.58 -10.29
CA GLU A 327 3.22 -19.23 -11.48
C GLU A 327 4.43 -18.47 -12.02
N GLN A 328 4.36 -17.13 -12.09
CA GLN A 328 5.50 -16.30 -12.51
C GLN A 328 6.68 -16.43 -11.55
N ILE A 329 6.43 -16.51 -10.24
CA ILE A 329 7.50 -16.72 -9.24
C ILE A 329 8.17 -18.08 -9.45
N VAL A 330 7.39 -19.14 -9.73
CA VAL A 330 7.91 -20.47 -10.02
C VAL A 330 8.72 -20.48 -11.32
N LEU A 331 8.26 -19.77 -12.34
CA LEU A 331 8.93 -19.63 -13.63
C LEU A 331 10.31 -18.99 -13.48
N GLU A 332 10.40 -17.87 -12.76
CA GLU A 332 11.66 -17.14 -12.55
C GLU A 332 12.62 -17.85 -11.59
N LYS A 333 12.10 -18.54 -10.56
CA LYS A 333 12.94 -19.17 -9.53
C LYS A 333 13.52 -20.52 -9.97
N PHE A 334 12.76 -21.32 -10.70
CA PHE A 334 13.14 -22.70 -11.02
C PHE A 334 13.47 -22.88 -12.50
N ASP A 335 12.44 -22.86 -13.37
CA ASP A 335 12.53 -22.89 -14.83
C ASP A 335 11.09 -22.97 -15.42
N THR A 336 10.98 -22.79 -16.73
CA THR A 336 9.83 -23.11 -17.59
C THR A 336 9.27 -24.52 -17.38
N LYS A 337 10.14 -25.53 -17.18
CA LYS A 337 9.74 -26.92 -16.93
C LYS A 337 9.00 -27.07 -15.60
N ALA A 338 9.47 -26.40 -14.55
CA ALA A 338 8.83 -26.42 -13.24
C ALA A 338 7.47 -25.70 -13.27
N ALA A 339 7.38 -24.56 -13.96
CA ALA A 339 6.11 -23.86 -14.17
C ALA A 339 5.08 -24.73 -14.92
N ARG A 340 5.53 -25.53 -15.91
CA ARG A 340 4.67 -26.50 -16.61
C ARG A 340 4.12 -27.57 -15.65
N ILE A 341 4.97 -28.13 -14.79
CA ILE A 341 4.54 -29.10 -13.77
C ILE A 341 3.50 -28.45 -12.84
N PHE A 342 3.79 -27.24 -12.35
CA PHE A 342 2.88 -26.50 -11.48
C PHE A 342 1.50 -26.25 -12.11
N ARG A 343 1.46 -25.80 -13.38
CA ARG A 343 0.21 -25.65 -14.16
C ARG A 343 -0.56 -26.95 -14.31
N LEU A 344 0.16 -28.05 -14.54
CA LEU A 344 -0.45 -29.37 -14.65
C LEU A 344 -1.11 -29.79 -13.34
N VAL A 345 -0.41 -29.65 -12.19
CA VAL A 345 -0.97 -29.97 -10.87
C VAL A 345 -2.21 -29.11 -10.58
N LYS A 346 -2.15 -27.81 -10.89
CA LYS A 346 -3.31 -26.90 -10.77
C LYS A 346 -4.53 -27.40 -11.55
N SER A 347 -4.34 -27.87 -12.78
CA SER A 347 -5.45 -28.32 -13.64
C SER A 347 -6.07 -29.65 -13.20
N LYS A 348 -5.28 -30.58 -12.66
CA LYS A 348 -5.72 -31.93 -12.28
C LYS A 348 -6.09 -32.07 -10.80
N GLN A 349 -5.77 -31.08 -9.97
CA GLN A 349 -5.96 -31.01 -8.52
C GLN A 349 -5.14 -32.04 -7.73
N TYR A 350 -5.22 -33.33 -8.09
CA TYR A 350 -4.42 -34.41 -7.53
C TYR A 350 -3.76 -35.20 -8.66
N ILE A 351 -2.45 -35.38 -8.57
CA ILE A 351 -1.70 -36.08 -9.63
C ILE A 351 -0.57 -36.94 -9.05
N GLU A 352 -0.38 -38.12 -9.60
CA GLU A 352 0.73 -39.01 -9.25
C GLU A 352 2.03 -38.59 -9.97
N PRO A 353 3.22 -38.84 -9.39
CA PRO A 353 4.50 -38.49 -10.01
C PRO A 353 4.69 -39.07 -11.42
N ASP A 354 4.22 -40.30 -11.66
CA ASP A 354 4.36 -40.97 -12.95
C ASP A 354 3.44 -40.34 -14.02
N GLN A 355 2.26 -39.83 -13.61
CA GLN A 355 1.36 -39.09 -14.49
C GLN A 355 1.90 -37.71 -14.84
N ILE A 356 2.61 -37.04 -13.92
CA ILE A 356 3.31 -35.77 -14.21
C ILE A 356 4.29 -35.96 -15.36
N GLN A 357 5.08 -37.05 -15.34
CA GLN A 357 6.04 -37.35 -16.40
C GLN A 357 5.37 -37.46 -17.78
N GLN A 358 4.29 -38.24 -17.86
CA GLN A 358 3.59 -38.51 -19.12
C GLN A 358 2.91 -37.25 -19.68
N LEU A 359 2.19 -36.52 -18.83
CA LEU A 359 1.40 -35.35 -19.25
C LEU A 359 2.26 -34.11 -19.48
N ALA A 360 3.37 -33.93 -18.74
CA ALA A 360 4.25 -32.78 -18.93
C ALA A 360 5.25 -32.96 -20.08
N MET A 361 5.39 -34.18 -20.62
CA MET A 361 6.41 -34.57 -21.61
C MET A 361 7.82 -34.18 -21.16
N ILE A 362 8.17 -34.49 -19.90
CA ILE A 362 9.48 -34.23 -19.31
C ILE A 362 10.14 -35.57 -18.98
N PRO A 363 11.47 -35.73 -19.15
CA PRO A 363 12.17 -36.95 -18.76
C PRO A 363 11.97 -37.31 -17.28
N ALA A 364 11.80 -38.60 -16.98
CA ALA A 364 11.47 -39.11 -15.63
C ALA A 364 12.37 -38.57 -14.51
N LYS A 365 13.68 -38.56 -14.73
CA LYS A 365 14.67 -38.11 -13.75
C LYS A 365 14.53 -36.62 -13.45
N GLU A 366 14.25 -35.82 -14.48
CA GLU A 366 14.12 -34.37 -14.36
C GLU A 366 12.78 -33.98 -13.74
N ALA A 367 11.69 -34.62 -14.16
CA ALA A 367 10.35 -34.42 -13.60
C ALA A 367 10.35 -34.69 -12.09
N LYS A 368 10.90 -35.84 -11.65
CA LYS A 368 11.02 -36.17 -10.22
C LYS A 368 11.83 -35.13 -9.46
N ARG A 369 13.02 -34.75 -9.96
CA ARG A 369 13.86 -33.73 -9.33
C ARG A 369 13.11 -32.40 -9.14
N LEU A 370 12.46 -31.91 -10.18
CA LEU A 370 11.72 -30.64 -10.12
C LEU A 370 10.49 -30.72 -9.21
N SER A 371 9.74 -31.83 -9.25
CA SER A 371 8.59 -32.03 -8.35
C SER A 371 8.99 -32.03 -6.87
N TYR A 372 10.10 -32.70 -6.51
CA TYR A 372 10.59 -32.68 -5.13
C TYR A 372 11.16 -31.32 -4.74
N GLN A 373 11.83 -30.61 -5.64
CA GLN A 373 12.29 -29.25 -5.38
C GLN A 373 11.11 -28.28 -5.13
N LEU A 374 10.01 -28.42 -5.87
CA LEU A 374 8.78 -27.66 -5.62
C LEU A 374 8.09 -28.04 -4.31
N LEU A 375 8.23 -29.30 -3.87
CA LEU A 375 7.75 -29.76 -2.58
C LEU A 375 8.58 -29.20 -1.42
N GLU A 376 9.91 -29.22 -1.51
CA GLU A 376 10.82 -28.65 -0.49
C GLU A 376 10.52 -27.17 -0.26
N GLU A 377 10.21 -26.45 -1.33
CA GLU A 377 9.86 -25.04 -1.32
C GLU A 377 8.36 -24.80 -1.11
N ASN A 378 7.60 -25.82 -0.66
CA ASN A 378 6.16 -25.81 -0.33
C ASN A 378 5.21 -25.23 -1.41
N PHE A 379 5.63 -25.22 -2.68
CA PHE A 379 4.72 -24.91 -3.80
C PHE A 379 3.81 -26.10 -4.13
N LEU A 380 4.27 -27.33 -3.87
CA LEU A 380 3.48 -28.55 -3.94
C LEU A 380 3.32 -29.15 -2.54
N GLN A 381 2.23 -29.88 -2.34
CA GLN A 381 1.97 -30.66 -1.15
C GLN A 381 1.77 -32.12 -1.53
N VAL A 382 2.07 -33.02 -0.59
CA VAL A 382 1.88 -34.46 -0.77
C VAL A 382 0.74 -34.92 0.12
N GLN A 383 -0.19 -35.67 -0.45
CA GLN A 383 -1.20 -36.43 0.28
C GLN A 383 -0.95 -37.92 0.07
N ASP A 384 -0.70 -38.61 1.18
CA ASP A 384 -0.52 -40.06 1.17
C ASP A 384 -1.86 -40.75 1.44
N LEU A 385 -2.34 -41.52 0.45
CA LEU A 385 -3.52 -42.36 0.60
C LEU A 385 -3.10 -43.80 0.91
N LYS A 386 -3.53 -44.33 2.06
CA LYS A 386 -3.25 -45.72 2.48
C LYS A 386 -4.25 -46.69 1.85
N LYS A 387 -3.77 -47.82 1.30
CA LYS A 387 -4.64 -48.97 0.96
C LYS A 387 -5.09 -49.68 2.24
N SER A 388 -6.38 -50.01 2.35
CA SER A 388 -7.10 -50.29 3.60
C SER A 388 -6.67 -51.52 4.41
N THR A 389 -5.70 -52.31 3.98
CA THR A 389 -5.40 -53.64 4.57
C THR A 389 -4.00 -53.84 5.14
N SER A 390 -3.09 -52.84 5.13
CA SER A 390 -1.74 -53.02 5.67
C SER A 390 -1.01 -51.70 5.92
N ASN A 391 -0.50 -51.50 7.15
CA ASN A 391 0.27 -50.31 7.58
C ASN A 391 1.73 -50.26 7.05
N GLY A 392 1.99 -50.76 5.83
CA GLY A 392 3.34 -50.75 5.24
C GLY A 392 3.54 -49.57 4.27
N PRO A 393 4.74 -48.95 4.23
CA PRO A 393 5.05 -47.85 3.30
C PRO A 393 4.97 -48.24 1.82
N ASN A 394 5.02 -49.54 1.49
CA ASN A 394 4.95 -50.03 0.11
C ASN A 394 3.52 -50.08 -0.48
N LYS A 395 2.50 -49.57 0.21
CA LYS A 395 1.09 -49.60 -0.24
C LYS A 395 0.37 -48.25 -0.12
N SER A 396 1.09 -47.13 -0.03
CA SER A 396 0.53 -45.78 -0.08
C SER A 396 0.68 -45.15 -1.47
N PHE A 397 -0.37 -44.50 -1.95
CA PHE A 397 -0.28 -43.64 -3.13
C PHE A 397 0.09 -42.23 -2.68
N THR A 398 1.15 -41.67 -3.25
CA THR A 398 1.56 -40.28 -3.01
C THR A 398 0.95 -39.40 -4.09
N LEU A 399 0.02 -38.51 -3.72
CA LEU A 399 -0.60 -37.57 -4.63
C LEU A 399 -0.03 -36.17 -4.40
N PHE A 400 0.39 -35.51 -5.47
CA PHE A 400 0.72 -34.09 -5.43
C PHE A 400 -0.54 -33.25 -5.63
N TYR A 401 -0.70 -32.24 -4.77
CA TYR A 401 -1.76 -31.23 -4.90
C TYR A 401 -1.22 -29.85 -4.54
N THR A 402 -1.97 -28.81 -4.89
CA THR A 402 -1.64 -27.42 -4.58
C THR A 402 -2.70 -26.80 -3.66
N ASN A 403 -2.26 -26.16 -2.58
CA ASN A 403 -3.14 -25.36 -1.73
C ASN A 403 -2.76 -23.88 -1.86
N LEU A 404 -3.63 -23.09 -2.49
CA LEU A 404 -3.34 -21.69 -2.79
C LEU A 404 -3.13 -20.85 -1.52
N ASP A 405 -3.93 -21.03 -0.47
CA ASP A 405 -3.81 -20.22 0.77
C ASP A 405 -2.43 -20.39 1.41
N GLN A 406 -1.96 -21.63 1.54
CA GLN A 406 -0.64 -21.90 2.11
C GLN A 406 0.49 -21.37 1.22
N ILE A 407 0.38 -21.52 -0.10
CA ILE A 407 1.37 -21.01 -1.05
C ILE A 407 1.43 -19.47 -0.99
N VAL A 408 0.28 -18.79 -0.90
CA VAL A 408 0.21 -17.34 -0.79
C VAL A 408 0.83 -16.86 0.52
N ARG A 409 0.51 -17.49 1.66
CA ARG A 409 1.10 -17.14 2.97
C ARG A 409 2.61 -17.34 2.99
N MET A 410 3.10 -18.42 2.39
CA MET A 410 4.54 -18.66 2.24
C MET A 410 5.18 -17.61 1.33
N THR A 411 4.55 -17.31 0.20
CA THR A 411 5.07 -16.32 -0.76
C THR A 411 5.14 -14.94 -0.12
N LEU A 412 4.14 -14.56 0.69
CA LEU A 412 4.17 -13.34 1.49
C LEU A 412 5.35 -13.32 2.47
N GLU A 413 5.65 -14.43 3.15
CA GLU A 413 6.81 -14.53 4.04
C GLU A 413 8.14 -14.36 3.27
N LEU A 414 8.23 -14.91 2.06
CA LEU A 414 9.37 -14.69 1.17
C LEU A 414 9.49 -13.21 0.78
N CYS A 415 8.38 -12.56 0.42
CA CYS A 415 8.35 -11.13 0.11
C CYS A 415 8.80 -10.27 1.31
N TYR A 416 8.36 -10.59 2.54
CA TYR A 416 8.81 -9.89 3.74
C TYR A 416 10.30 -10.09 4.02
N LYS A 417 10.83 -11.30 3.80
CA LYS A 417 12.27 -11.56 3.91
C LYS A 417 13.07 -10.75 2.87
N THR A 418 12.60 -10.71 1.63
CA THR A 418 13.22 -9.91 0.56
C THR A 418 13.21 -8.43 0.90
N LEU A 419 12.08 -7.91 1.37
CA LEU A 419 11.95 -6.52 1.80
C LEU A 419 12.89 -6.19 2.97
N PHE A 420 12.98 -7.07 3.97
CA PHE A 420 13.93 -6.93 5.08
C PHE A 420 15.39 -6.86 4.60
N ASN A 421 15.78 -7.73 3.67
CA ASN A 421 17.12 -7.74 3.10
C ASN A 421 17.43 -6.44 2.32
N ILE A 422 16.47 -5.95 1.53
CA ILE A 422 16.60 -4.70 0.77
C ILE A 422 16.77 -3.52 1.72
N MET A 423 15.91 -3.39 2.73
CA MET A 423 15.99 -2.32 3.73
C MET A 423 17.30 -2.37 4.51
N THR A 424 17.74 -3.56 4.90
CA THR A 424 19.01 -3.75 5.61
C THR A 424 20.18 -3.33 4.72
N ARG A 425 20.17 -3.71 3.43
CA ARG A 425 21.21 -3.29 2.49
C ARG A 425 21.19 -1.78 2.27
N LYS A 426 20.01 -1.19 2.08
CA LYS A 426 19.81 0.26 1.93
C LYS A 426 20.39 1.03 3.14
N ASN A 427 20.10 0.57 4.34
CA ASN A 427 20.65 1.15 5.57
C ASN A 427 22.16 0.97 5.68
N HIS A 428 22.69 -0.20 5.30
CA HIS A 428 24.13 -0.43 5.27
C HIS A 428 24.86 0.52 4.31
N GLU A 429 24.38 0.68 3.08
CA GLU A 429 24.94 1.63 2.10
C GLU A 429 24.94 3.07 2.65
N ARG A 430 23.82 3.49 3.25
CA ARG A 430 23.68 4.82 3.87
C ARG A 430 24.66 5.02 5.02
N LEU A 431 24.94 4.00 5.81
CA LEU A 431 25.89 4.06 6.93
C LEU A 431 27.34 4.11 6.46
N VAL A 432 27.72 3.29 5.48
CA VAL A 432 29.08 3.27 4.91
C VAL A 432 29.42 4.62 4.28
N HIS A 433 28.48 5.22 3.55
CA HIS A 433 28.69 6.48 2.84
C HIS A 433 28.24 7.73 3.60
N LYS A 434 27.90 7.61 4.88
CA LYS A 434 27.35 8.70 5.70
C LYS A 434 28.19 9.98 5.63
N ARG A 435 29.52 9.87 5.74
CA ARG A 435 30.44 11.03 5.73
C ARG A 435 30.34 11.86 4.44
N ILE A 436 30.24 11.18 3.29
CA ILE A 436 30.18 11.83 1.97
C ILE A 436 28.79 12.44 1.77
N ILE A 437 27.73 11.75 2.19
CA ILE A 437 26.36 12.26 2.16
C ILE A 437 26.22 13.52 3.04
N ASP A 438 26.76 13.50 4.27
CA ASP A 438 26.75 14.64 5.19
C ASP A 438 27.60 15.82 4.66
N LYS A 439 28.68 15.54 3.91
CA LYS A 439 29.46 16.58 3.21
C LYS A 439 28.62 17.22 2.09
N LYS A 440 27.99 16.42 1.23
CA LYS A 440 27.11 16.90 0.15
C LYS A 440 25.96 17.75 0.69
N GLN A 441 25.26 17.27 1.73
CA GLN A 441 24.15 18.02 2.35
C GLN A 441 24.58 19.38 2.91
N ARG A 442 25.76 19.48 3.52
CA ARG A 442 26.30 20.76 4.00
C ARG A 442 26.59 21.72 2.86
N VAL A 443 27.23 21.24 1.80
CA VAL A 443 27.50 22.03 0.58
C VAL A 443 26.19 22.52 -0.04
N ASP A 444 25.20 21.63 -0.23
CA ASP A 444 23.89 21.99 -0.79
C ASP A 444 23.15 23.04 0.07
N THR A 445 23.25 22.94 1.40
CA THR A 445 22.64 23.91 2.32
C THR A 445 23.29 25.30 2.19
N ILE A 446 24.61 25.34 2.03
CA ILE A 446 25.35 26.60 1.82
C ILE A 446 24.96 27.20 0.47
N ILE A 447 24.91 26.40 -0.60
CA ILE A 447 24.46 26.83 -1.94
C ILE A 447 23.05 27.42 -1.88
N MET A 448 22.11 26.75 -1.20
CA MET A 448 20.75 27.26 -1.02
C MET A 448 20.73 28.58 -0.24
N GLY A 449 21.52 28.69 0.83
CA GLY A 449 21.65 29.92 1.62
C GLY A 449 22.23 31.09 0.83
N MET A 450 23.29 30.86 0.06
CA MET A 450 23.92 31.89 -0.78
C MET A 450 23.05 32.29 -1.97
N ARG A 451 22.32 31.35 -2.58
CA ARG A 451 21.33 31.66 -3.62
C ARG A 451 20.19 32.53 -3.09
N ALA A 452 19.72 32.29 -1.87
CA ALA A 452 18.71 33.13 -1.22
C ALA A 452 19.23 34.56 -0.91
N GLN A 453 20.53 34.72 -0.74
CA GLN A 453 21.20 36.01 -0.55
C GLN A 453 21.54 36.73 -1.86
N GLY A 454 21.30 36.09 -3.03
CA GLY A 454 21.60 36.67 -4.35
C GLY A 454 23.08 36.70 -4.69
N ALA A 455 23.87 35.75 -4.18
CA ALA A 455 25.30 35.63 -4.48
C ALA A 455 25.57 35.40 -5.99
N ALA A 456 26.72 35.86 -6.47
CA ALA A 456 27.14 35.70 -7.87
C ALA A 456 27.41 34.23 -8.22
N ASP A 457 27.14 33.84 -9.47
CA ASP A 457 27.26 32.45 -9.94
C ASP A 457 28.69 31.88 -9.80
N GLU A 458 29.73 32.73 -9.81
CA GLU A 458 31.13 32.33 -9.59
C GLU A 458 31.35 31.78 -8.17
N GLN A 459 30.75 32.41 -7.15
CA GLN A 459 30.86 31.96 -5.76
C GLN A 459 30.13 30.63 -5.52
N LEU A 460 29.06 30.37 -6.29
CA LEU A 460 28.34 29.10 -6.24
C LEU A 460 29.17 27.97 -6.85
N SER A 461 29.87 28.24 -7.95
CA SER A 461 30.78 27.28 -8.59
C SER A 461 31.92 26.86 -7.67
N ASP A 462 32.57 27.81 -6.98
CA ASP A 462 33.66 27.54 -6.04
C ASP A 462 33.23 26.61 -4.89
N ILE A 463 32.00 26.78 -4.41
CA ILE A 463 31.42 25.95 -3.35
C ILE A 463 31.06 24.56 -3.88
N GLU A 464 30.61 24.46 -5.13
CA GLU A 464 30.36 23.17 -5.78
C GLU A 464 31.68 22.39 -5.99
N GLU A 465 32.78 23.08 -6.26
CA GLU A 465 34.13 22.50 -6.40
C GLU A 465 34.71 21.95 -5.07
N MET A 466 34.12 22.29 -3.91
CA MET A 466 34.47 21.63 -2.63
C MET A 466 34.19 20.11 -2.64
N ILE A 467 33.32 19.65 -3.53
CA ILE A 467 33.11 18.23 -3.81
C ILE A 467 34.07 17.82 -4.93
N THR A 468 35.06 17.01 -4.56
CA THR A 468 36.09 16.56 -5.48
C THR A 468 35.49 15.67 -6.59
N PRO A 469 36.03 15.68 -7.82
CA PRO A 469 35.57 14.81 -8.90
C PRO A 469 35.38 13.32 -8.53
N PRO A 470 36.31 12.65 -7.81
CA PRO A 470 36.09 11.26 -7.38
C PRO A 470 34.93 11.11 -6.38
N GLU A 471 34.71 12.08 -5.48
CA GLU A 471 33.54 12.08 -4.59
C GLU A 471 32.24 12.23 -5.39
N ARG A 472 32.22 13.04 -6.45
CA ARG A 472 31.06 13.17 -7.35
C ARG A 472 30.73 11.84 -8.03
N GLU A 473 31.71 11.11 -8.52
CA GLU A 473 31.49 9.78 -9.10
C GLU A 473 30.93 8.77 -8.08
N ILE A 474 31.48 8.77 -6.86
CA ILE A 474 30.98 7.90 -5.78
C ILE A 474 29.53 8.27 -5.44
N LEU A 475 29.21 9.56 -5.33
CA LEU A 475 27.86 10.05 -5.08
C LEU A 475 26.88 9.63 -6.19
N GLN A 476 27.28 9.71 -7.47
CA GLN A 476 26.45 9.23 -8.57
C GLN A 476 26.19 7.73 -8.49
N LYS A 477 27.22 6.92 -8.17
CA LYS A 477 27.07 5.47 -7.97
C LYS A 477 26.11 5.17 -6.82
N ILE A 478 26.23 5.89 -5.70
CA ILE A 478 25.31 5.76 -4.56
C ILE A 478 23.89 6.12 -4.97
N ASP A 479 23.68 7.23 -5.68
CA ASP A 479 22.36 7.66 -6.11
C ASP A 479 21.69 6.62 -7.04
N VAL A 480 22.46 6.00 -7.95
CA VAL A 480 21.95 4.91 -8.82
C VAL A 480 21.58 3.67 -8.00
N ILE A 481 22.44 3.26 -7.07
CA ILE A 481 22.17 2.09 -6.21
C ILE A 481 20.93 2.33 -5.34
N MET A 482 20.84 3.51 -4.71
CA MET A 482 19.71 3.88 -3.86
C MET A 482 18.40 3.95 -4.66
N LYS A 483 18.42 4.54 -5.86
CA LYS A 483 17.26 4.53 -6.76
C LYS A 483 16.84 3.10 -7.11
N LYS A 484 17.79 2.23 -7.47
CA LYS A 484 17.50 0.82 -7.78
C LYS A 484 16.89 0.09 -6.59
N LEU A 485 17.45 0.24 -5.38
CA LEU A 485 16.92 -0.39 -4.18
C LEU A 485 15.51 0.11 -3.84
N ASN A 486 15.25 1.41 -3.98
CA ASN A 486 13.91 1.98 -3.78
C ASN A 486 12.91 1.47 -4.81
N THR A 487 13.30 1.32 -6.09
CA THR A 487 12.42 0.76 -7.12
C THR A 487 12.05 -0.69 -6.79
N VAL A 488 13.02 -1.53 -6.42
CA VAL A 488 12.76 -2.92 -6.04
C VAL A 488 11.89 -2.99 -4.77
N GLU A 489 12.10 -2.11 -3.79
CA GLU A 489 11.24 -2.01 -2.60
C GLU A 489 9.78 -1.73 -2.98
N LEU A 490 9.55 -0.82 -3.93
CA LEU A 490 8.21 -0.50 -4.43
C LEU A 490 7.59 -1.67 -5.20
N GLU A 491 8.34 -2.37 -6.04
CA GLU A 491 7.87 -3.53 -6.80
C GLU A 491 7.47 -4.70 -5.88
N VAL A 492 8.30 -5.03 -4.89
CA VAL A 492 8.00 -6.06 -3.89
C VAL A 492 6.73 -5.72 -3.11
N ASP A 493 6.53 -4.44 -2.78
CA ASP A 493 5.28 -4.00 -2.14
C ASP A 493 4.04 -4.15 -3.04
N GLU A 494 4.16 -4.02 -4.37
CA GLU A 494 3.03 -4.31 -5.28
C GLU A 494 2.64 -5.80 -5.22
N THR A 495 3.63 -6.70 -5.19
CA THR A 495 3.38 -8.13 -5.02
C THR A 495 2.74 -8.43 -3.67
N ILE A 496 3.25 -7.82 -2.58
CA ILE A 496 2.66 -7.96 -1.24
C ILE A 496 1.20 -7.47 -1.25
N PHE A 497 0.92 -6.32 -1.86
CA PHE A 497 -0.43 -5.78 -1.96
C PHE A 497 -1.37 -6.74 -2.68
N LEU A 498 -0.97 -7.29 -3.84
CA LEU A 498 -1.78 -8.26 -4.59
C LEU A 498 -2.11 -9.50 -3.77
N LEU A 499 -1.10 -10.09 -3.12
CA LEU A 499 -1.28 -11.28 -2.29
C LEU A 499 -2.11 -10.99 -1.02
N GLN A 500 -1.97 -9.80 -0.43
CA GLN A 500 -2.84 -9.36 0.66
C GLN A 500 -4.28 -9.18 0.21
N MET A 501 -4.54 -8.64 -0.98
CA MET A 501 -5.90 -8.52 -1.52
C MET A 501 -6.57 -9.88 -1.66
N TYR A 502 -5.84 -10.90 -2.12
CA TYR A 502 -6.36 -12.28 -2.16
C TYR A 502 -6.81 -12.76 -0.78
N LEU A 503 -6.02 -12.52 0.27
CA LEU A 503 -6.37 -12.92 1.64
C LEU A 503 -7.55 -12.12 2.24
N ILE A 504 -7.81 -10.90 1.76
CA ILE A 504 -8.96 -10.09 2.21
C ILE A 504 -10.27 -10.60 1.60
N TYR A 505 -10.24 -11.09 0.35
CA TYR A 505 -11.42 -11.60 -0.35
C TYR A 505 -11.69 -13.09 -0.12
N GLN A 506 -10.81 -13.78 0.62
CA GLN A 506 -11.00 -15.18 1.02
C GLN A 506 -12.11 -15.28 2.04
#